data_AF-H1Z0R6-F1
#
_entry.id   AF-H1Z0R6-F1
#
_cell.length_a   1.000
_cell.length_b   1.000
_cell.length_c   1.000
_cell.angle_alpha   90.00
_cell.angle_beta   90.00
_cell.angle_gamma   90.00
#
_symmetry.space_group_name_H-M   'P 1'
#
loop_
_entity.id
_entity.type
_entity.pdbx_description
1 polymer ?
#
loop_
_entity_poly.entity_id
_entity_poly.type
_entity_poly.pdbx_seq_one_letter_code
_entity_poly.pdbx_strand_id
1 'polypeptide(L)'
;MVYSVVMISALVALVGATTPVYCQGNPKCSDINCTSQTCTGSGCPGESFKIDGSPFGGIHDISGTNCYVDIEMFNGTHFTFTSNAEIYAVIVKGGPNSNVYFYNPPVYFDLELLSTPVNPANGKYYDISHIEFCMDECGTPVPEFPGFFIGIVMVGCLYGVVFLARKKYLR
;
A
#
# COMPACT_ATOMS: atom_id res chain seq x y z
N MET A 1 15.81 -38.32 22.29
CA MET A 1 14.81 -37.24 22.42
C MET A 1 15.38 -36.01 21.75
N VAL A 2 14.89 -35.65 20.57
CA VAL A 2 15.23 -34.38 19.91
C VAL A 2 13.90 -33.79 19.47
N TYR A 3 13.45 -32.73 20.16
CA TYR A 3 12.26 -31.99 19.78
C TYR A 3 12.58 -31.20 18.52
N SER A 4 11.97 -31.59 17.40
CA SER A 4 12.09 -30.84 16.15
C SER A 4 11.13 -29.66 16.24
N VAL A 5 11.65 -28.48 16.57
CA VAL A 5 10.92 -27.21 16.51
C VAL A 5 10.74 -26.90 15.03
N VAL A 6 9.53 -27.08 14.51
CA VAL A 6 9.16 -26.60 13.18
C VAL A 6 9.05 -25.09 13.27
N MET A 7 10.14 -24.39 12.93
CA MET A 7 10.13 -22.95 12.71
C MET A 7 9.22 -22.67 11.51
N ILE A 8 7.99 -22.25 11.78
CA ILE A 8 7.13 -21.64 10.76
C ILE A 8 7.75 -20.28 10.46
N SER A 9 8.65 -20.22 9.48
CA SER A 9 9.08 -18.94 8.92
C SER A 9 7.86 -18.35 8.21
N ALA A 10 7.19 -17.39 8.85
CA ALA A 10 6.25 -16.53 8.15
C ALA A 10 7.05 -15.83 7.06
N LEU A 11 6.79 -16.20 5.80
CA LEU A 11 7.28 -15.47 4.65
C LEU A 11 6.49 -14.16 4.66
N VAL A 12 7.03 -13.12 5.30
CA VAL A 12 6.52 -11.77 5.10
C VAL A 12 6.81 -11.48 3.63
N ALA A 13 5.78 -11.50 2.80
CA ALA A 13 5.90 -10.94 1.47
C ALA A 13 6.27 -9.47 1.67
N LEU A 14 7.53 -9.11 1.39
CA LEU A 14 7.87 -7.73 1.14
C LEU A 14 7.03 -7.35 -0.08
N VAL A 15 5.91 -6.67 0.14
CA VAL A 15 5.30 -5.83 -0.90
C VAL A 15 6.44 -4.93 -1.35
N GLY A 16 6.84 -5.07 -2.60
CA GLY A 16 8.08 -4.50 -3.10
C GLY A 16 7.92 -3.01 -3.39
N ALA A 17 8.83 -2.21 -2.83
CA ALA A 17 9.25 -0.87 -3.24
C ALA A 17 8.35 -0.23 -4.30
N THR A 18 7.25 0.41 -3.89
CA THR A 18 6.55 1.29 -4.83
C THR A 18 7.39 2.56 -4.93
N THR A 19 8.29 2.58 -5.92
CA THR A 19 9.10 3.77 -6.16
C THR A 19 8.17 4.95 -6.44
N PRO A 20 8.29 6.08 -5.73
CA PRO A 20 7.38 7.20 -5.92
C PRO A 20 7.49 7.74 -7.33
N VAL A 21 6.34 8.08 -7.91
CA VAL A 21 6.30 8.87 -9.13
C VAL A 21 6.35 10.33 -8.74
N TYR A 22 7.38 11.02 -9.23
CA TYR A 22 7.44 12.47 -9.14
C TYR A 22 6.38 13.08 -10.06
N CYS A 23 5.52 13.90 -9.50
CA CYS A 23 4.47 14.60 -10.23
C CYS A 23 4.71 16.10 -10.12
N GLN A 24 4.80 16.76 -11.27
CA GLN A 24 4.91 18.21 -11.31
C GLN A 24 3.60 18.82 -10.82
N GLY A 25 3.69 19.73 -9.86
CA GLY A 25 2.53 20.27 -9.18
C GLY A 25 1.91 19.31 -8.16
N ASN A 26 0.68 19.64 -7.76
CA ASN A 26 -0.06 18.97 -6.69
C ASN A 26 -1.39 18.43 -7.24
N PRO A 27 -1.39 17.24 -7.89
CA PRO A 27 -2.60 16.65 -8.45
C PRO A 27 -3.57 16.23 -7.34
N LYS A 28 -4.83 16.02 -7.73
CA LYS A 28 -5.89 15.43 -6.91
C LYS A 28 -6.15 14.00 -7.37
N CYS A 29 -6.75 13.17 -6.52
CA CYS A 29 -7.12 11.81 -6.89
C CYS A 29 -7.98 11.73 -8.17
N SER A 30 -8.89 12.69 -8.39
CA SER A 30 -9.77 12.74 -9.58
C SER A 30 -9.05 12.90 -10.92
N ASP A 31 -7.85 13.49 -10.90
CA ASP A 31 -7.13 13.93 -12.11
C ASP A 31 -5.69 13.44 -12.12
N ILE A 32 -5.38 12.39 -11.34
CA ILE A 32 -4.01 11.93 -11.18
C ILE A 32 -3.56 11.12 -12.41
N ASN A 33 -2.54 11.63 -13.09
CA ASN A 33 -1.86 10.92 -14.17
C ASN A 33 -0.41 11.40 -14.24
N CYS A 34 0.50 10.69 -13.56
CA CYS A 34 1.91 11.10 -13.53
C CYS A 34 2.69 10.52 -14.73
N THR A 35 2.12 10.83 -15.90
CA THR A 35 2.34 10.43 -17.30
C THR A 35 1.87 9.04 -17.73
N SER A 36 1.69 8.05 -16.85
CA SER A 36 0.70 6.95 -17.00
C SER A 36 0.75 5.89 -15.90
N GLN A 37 1.28 6.21 -14.72
CA GLN A 37 0.86 5.46 -13.54
C GLN A 37 -0.51 6.04 -13.18
N THR A 38 -1.53 5.45 -13.82
CA THR A 38 -2.81 6.10 -14.13
C THR A 38 -3.80 5.98 -13.01
N CYS A 39 -4.70 6.97 -13.00
CA CYS A 39 -6.04 6.79 -12.51
C CYS A 39 -6.95 7.84 -13.20
N THR A 40 -7.38 7.55 -14.44
CA THR A 40 -8.31 8.38 -15.25
C THR A 40 -9.46 7.50 -15.77
N GLY A 41 -10.73 7.88 -15.51
CA GLY A 41 -11.94 7.15 -15.95
C GLY A 41 -12.56 6.26 -14.87
N SER A 42 -13.38 5.28 -15.27
CA SER A 42 -14.16 4.37 -14.39
C SER A 42 -13.34 3.36 -13.59
N GLY A 43 -12.01 3.48 -13.56
CA GLY A 43 -11.10 2.66 -12.75
C GLY A 43 -10.35 3.47 -11.69
N CYS A 44 -10.77 4.73 -11.48
CA CYS A 44 -10.20 5.57 -10.44
C CYS A 44 -11.24 5.88 -9.38
N PRO A 45 -10.91 5.71 -8.09
CA PRO A 45 -11.89 5.95 -7.06
C PRO A 45 -12.38 7.39 -7.03
N GLY A 46 -13.70 7.57 -6.91
CA GLY A 46 -14.34 8.88 -6.84
C GLY A 46 -14.07 9.61 -5.52
N GLU A 47 -13.63 8.89 -4.49
CA GLU A 47 -13.42 9.41 -3.15
C GLU A 47 -11.93 9.67 -2.86
N SER A 48 -11.70 10.69 -2.04
CA SER A 48 -10.35 11.03 -1.58
C SER A 48 -10.41 11.43 -0.12
N PHE A 49 -9.45 10.96 0.66
CA PHE A 49 -9.29 11.38 2.04
C PHE A 49 -8.02 12.20 2.20
N LYS A 50 -8.21 13.48 2.52
CA LYS A 50 -7.14 14.46 2.65
C LYS A 50 -6.87 14.73 4.12
N ILE A 51 -5.62 14.55 4.53
CA ILE A 51 -5.14 14.89 5.86
C ILE A 51 -4.33 16.19 5.76
N ASP A 52 -4.86 17.22 6.42
CA ASP A 52 -4.31 18.57 6.42
C ASP A 52 -3.83 18.96 7.81
N GLY A 53 -2.67 19.62 7.87
CA GLY A 53 -2.11 20.14 9.12
C GLY A 53 -1.29 19.12 9.89
N SER A 54 -0.23 19.62 10.53
CA SER A 54 0.64 18.85 11.42
C SER A 54 0.04 18.82 12.84
N PRO A 55 0.17 17.73 13.60
CA PRO A 55 0.88 16.48 13.27
C PRO A 55 0.07 15.53 12.37
N PHE A 56 0.77 14.86 11.44
CA PHE A 56 0.18 13.84 10.57
C PHE A 56 0.08 12.46 11.22
N GLY A 57 0.80 12.20 12.31
CA GLY A 57 0.82 10.88 12.94
C GLY A 57 -0.43 10.55 13.74
N GLY A 58 -0.82 9.28 13.75
CA GLY A 58 -1.97 8.74 14.46
C GLY A 58 -3.09 8.29 13.54
N ILE A 59 -4.22 7.91 14.17
CA ILE A 59 -5.42 7.42 13.51
C ILE A 59 -6.27 8.60 13.03
N HIS A 60 -6.65 8.58 11.76
CA HIS A 60 -7.49 9.56 11.10
C HIS A 60 -8.75 8.88 10.56
N ASP A 61 -9.90 9.20 11.15
CA ASP A 61 -11.20 8.68 10.72
C ASP A 61 -11.69 9.39 9.45
N ILE A 62 -12.16 8.60 8.49
CA ILE A 62 -12.79 9.12 7.27
C ILE A 62 -14.23 9.48 7.63
N SER A 63 -14.48 10.79 7.75
CA SER A 63 -15.74 11.36 8.23
C SER A 63 -16.97 10.76 7.55
N GLY A 64 -17.92 10.28 8.36
CA GLY A 64 -19.17 9.70 7.87
C GLY A 64 -19.07 8.21 7.48
N THR A 65 -17.94 7.56 7.74
CA THR A 65 -17.71 6.14 7.43
C THR A 65 -17.16 5.39 8.66
N ASN A 66 -16.95 4.08 8.55
CA ASN A 66 -16.21 3.28 9.54
C ASN A 66 -14.75 3.04 9.12
N CYS A 67 -14.25 3.77 8.11
CA CYS A 67 -12.88 3.64 7.67
C CYS A 67 -11.95 4.63 8.36
N TYR A 68 -10.70 4.22 8.48
CA TYR A 68 -9.63 5.02 9.05
C TYR A 68 -8.32 4.75 8.30
N VAL A 69 -7.40 5.70 8.44
CA VAL A 69 -5.99 5.53 8.11
C VAL A 69 -5.17 5.85 9.35
N ASP A 70 -4.25 4.97 9.73
CA ASP A 70 -3.28 5.19 10.80
C ASP A 70 -1.90 5.46 10.21
N ILE A 71 -1.29 6.58 10.61
CA ILE A 71 -0.01 7.05 10.08
C ILE A 71 1.05 7.00 11.17
N GLU A 72 2.16 6.31 10.89
CA GLU A 72 3.35 6.34 11.74
C GLU A 72 4.41 7.25 11.11
N MET A 73 4.79 8.32 11.80
CA MET A 73 5.77 9.30 11.34
C MET A 73 7.20 8.92 11.71
N PHE A 74 8.13 9.10 10.77
CA PHE A 74 9.56 8.86 10.93
C PHE A 74 10.36 10.13 10.58
N ASN A 75 11.15 10.60 11.55
CA ASN A 75 12.04 11.76 11.38
C ASN A 75 11.38 13.02 10.80
N GLY A 76 10.05 13.18 10.98
CA GLY A 76 9.25 14.32 10.53
C GLY A 76 9.07 14.48 9.00
N THR A 77 9.71 13.64 8.20
CA THR A 77 9.77 13.77 6.73
C THR A 77 9.30 12.53 5.99
N HIS A 78 9.23 11.40 6.70
CA HIS A 78 8.78 10.14 6.17
C HIS A 78 7.64 9.59 7.02
N PHE A 79 6.83 8.71 6.45
CA PHE A 79 5.80 8.02 7.19
C PHE A 79 5.48 6.65 6.58
N THR A 80 4.81 5.81 7.36
CA THR A 80 4.13 4.60 6.89
C THR A 80 2.64 4.73 7.19
N PHE A 81 1.82 3.90 6.56
CA PHE A 81 0.39 3.88 6.86
C PHE A 81 -0.19 2.46 6.94
N THR A 82 -1.27 2.35 7.70
CA THR A 82 -2.23 1.24 7.64
C THR A 82 -3.64 1.79 7.50
N SER A 83 -4.55 1.01 6.94
CA SER A 83 -5.91 1.41 6.59
C SER A 83 -6.83 0.20 6.62
N ASN A 84 -8.11 0.39 6.90
CA ASN A 84 -9.15 -0.61 6.66
C ASN A 84 -9.96 -0.34 5.37
N ALA A 85 -9.59 0.68 4.60
CA ALA A 85 -10.03 0.95 3.24
C ALA A 85 -8.95 0.54 2.22
N GLU A 86 -9.38 0.12 1.03
CA GLU A 86 -8.49 -0.14 -0.10
C GLU A 86 -7.92 1.15 -0.66
N ILE A 87 -6.59 1.27 -0.63
CA ILE A 87 -5.85 2.43 -1.11
C ILE A 87 -5.26 2.12 -2.49
N TYR A 88 -5.62 2.93 -3.46
CA TYR A 88 -5.13 2.84 -4.85
C TYR A 88 -3.97 3.77 -5.11
N ALA A 89 -3.92 4.91 -4.43
CA ALA A 89 -2.77 5.79 -4.46
C ALA A 89 -2.65 6.64 -3.20
N VAL A 90 -1.42 7.08 -2.92
CA VAL A 90 -1.11 8.09 -1.90
C VAL A 90 -0.36 9.25 -2.54
N ILE A 91 -0.87 10.46 -2.38
CA ILE A 91 -0.24 11.70 -2.86
C ILE A 91 0.39 12.42 -1.67
N VAL A 92 1.71 12.53 -1.67
CA VAL A 92 2.47 13.22 -0.63
C VAL A 92 2.97 14.56 -1.18
N LYS A 93 2.29 15.64 -0.77
CA LYS A 93 2.52 16.99 -1.32
C LYS A 93 3.53 17.76 -0.47
N GLY A 94 4.57 18.32 -1.11
CA GLY A 94 5.59 19.12 -0.43
C GLY A 94 6.25 20.13 -1.36
N GLY A 95 6.32 21.39 -0.93
CA GLY A 95 6.80 22.47 -1.79
C GLY A 95 5.94 22.63 -3.05
N PRO A 96 6.54 22.85 -4.24
CA PRO A 96 5.78 23.05 -5.47
C PRO A 96 5.30 21.77 -6.16
N ASN A 97 5.68 20.58 -5.67
CA ASN A 97 5.44 19.30 -6.36
C ASN A 97 4.99 18.20 -5.38
N SER A 98 4.77 16.99 -5.90
CA SER A 98 4.35 15.84 -5.10
C SER A 98 5.05 14.55 -5.53
N ASN A 99 5.13 13.63 -4.58
CA ASN A 99 5.37 12.22 -4.87
C ASN A 99 4.03 11.49 -4.82
N VAL A 100 3.83 10.56 -5.75
CA VAL A 100 2.65 9.71 -5.79
C VAL A 100 3.06 8.26 -5.77
N TYR A 101 2.43 7.51 -4.88
CA TYR A 101 2.61 6.08 -4.71
C TYR A 101 1.36 5.39 -5.26
N PHE A 102 1.51 4.57 -6.29
CA PHE A 102 0.41 3.86 -6.93
C PHE A 102 0.39 2.40 -6.52
N TYR A 103 -0.80 1.86 -6.28
CA TYR A 103 -1.02 0.48 -5.87
C TYR A 103 -1.97 -0.22 -6.85
N ASN A 104 -1.48 -1.25 -7.51
CA ASN A 104 -2.28 -2.14 -8.35
C ASN A 104 -1.79 -3.58 -8.17
N PRO A 105 -2.54 -4.46 -7.46
CA PRO A 105 -3.85 -4.20 -6.83
C PRO A 105 -3.79 -3.17 -5.69
N PRO A 106 -4.94 -2.61 -5.23
CA PRO A 106 -4.97 -1.72 -4.08
C PRO A 106 -4.48 -2.41 -2.81
N VAL A 107 -4.03 -1.62 -1.83
CA VAL A 107 -3.42 -2.11 -0.58
C VAL A 107 -4.12 -1.52 0.64
N TYR A 108 -3.95 -2.19 1.79
CA TYR A 108 -4.40 -1.71 3.09
C TYR A 108 -3.27 -1.11 3.93
N PHE A 109 -2.03 -1.23 3.49
CA PHE A 109 -0.88 -0.69 4.21
C PHE A 109 0.28 -0.48 3.26
N ASP A 110 1.14 0.49 3.60
CA ASP A 110 2.49 0.58 3.09
C ASP A 110 3.42 0.91 4.25
N LEU A 111 4.35 -0.01 4.52
CA LEU A 111 5.36 0.11 5.57
C LEU A 111 6.67 0.69 5.04
N GLU A 112 6.70 1.11 3.78
CA GLU A 112 7.79 1.87 3.21
C GLU A 112 7.75 3.31 3.69
N LEU A 113 8.92 3.92 3.82
CA LEU A 113 9.06 5.28 4.31
C LEU A 113 8.64 6.27 3.20
N LEU A 114 7.34 6.49 3.03
CA LEU A 114 6.75 7.43 2.08
C LEU A 114 7.18 8.86 2.43
N SER A 115 7.42 9.69 1.41
CA SER A 115 7.99 11.03 1.58
C SER A 115 7.54 12.00 0.48
N THR A 116 7.75 13.29 0.71
CA THR A 116 7.68 14.34 -0.32
C THR A 116 8.82 14.20 -1.34
N PRO A 117 8.81 14.97 -2.44
CA PRO A 117 9.98 15.10 -3.30
C PRO A 117 11.19 15.69 -2.57
N VAL A 118 12.38 15.32 -3.03
CA VAL A 118 13.62 15.98 -2.62
C VAL A 118 13.73 17.33 -3.33
N ASN A 119 14.02 18.38 -2.57
CA ASN A 119 14.30 19.70 -3.11
C ASN A 119 15.66 19.69 -3.85
N PRO A 120 15.67 19.93 -5.18
CA PRO A 120 16.90 19.86 -5.96
C PRO A 120 17.92 20.94 -5.59
N ALA A 121 17.50 22.02 -4.93
CA ALA A 121 18.39 23.11 -4.53
C ALA A 121 19.27 22.77 -3.32
N ASN A 122 18.87 21.81 -2.47
CA ASN A 122 19.60 21.51 -1.23
C ASN A 122 19.68 20.01 -0.89
N GLY A 123 19.09 19.13 -1.69
CA GLY A 123 19.13 17.68 -1.49
C GLY A 123 18.34 17.17 -0.28
N LYS A 124 17.48 18.00 0.31
CA LYS A 124 16.60 17.62 1.45
C LYS A 124 15.16 17.46 1.00
N TYR A 125 14.41 16.61 1.67
CA TYR A 125 12.96 16.52 1.50
C TYR A 125 12.27 17.85 1.82
N TYR A 126 11.20 18.17 1.09
CA TYR A 126 10.28 19.21 1.54
C TYR A 126 9.53 18.76 2.79
N ASP A 127 9.11 19.70 3.62
CA ASP A 127 8.14 19.38 4.67
C ASP A 127 6.81 18.93 4.03
N ILE A 128 6.15 17.96 4.67
CA ILE A 128 4.84 17.47 4.23
C ILE A 128 3.83 18.59 4.46
N SER A 129 3.15 19.00 3.38
CA SER A 129 2.04 19.96 3.45
C SER A 129 0.72 19.25 3.69
N HIS A 130 0.47 18.17 2.95
CA HIS A 130 -0.75 17.38 2.98
C HIS A 130 -0.46 15.96 2.49
N ILE A 131 -1.25 15.00 2.97
CA ILE A 131 -1.28 13.62 2.48
C ILE A 131 -2.69 13.36 1.97
N GLU A 132 -2.84 12.81 0.78
CA GLU A 132 -4.14 12.49 0.18
C GLU A 132 -4.17 11.03 -0.23
N PHE A 133 -5.15 10.28 0.29
CA PHE A 133 -5.40 8.88 -0.01
C PHE A 133 -6.49 8.78 -1.06
N CYS A 134 -6.22 8.06 -2.15
CA CYS A 134 -7.18 7.77 -3.21
C CYS A 134 -7.76 6.37 -2.98
N MET A 135 -9.07 6.30 -2.78
CA MET A 135 -9.77 5.10 -2.29
C MET A 135 -11.23 5.11 -2.75
N ASP A 136 -11.86 3.95 -2.88
CA ASP A 136 -13.29 3.86 -3.21
C ASP A 136 -14.18 4.20 -2.01
N GLU A 137 -15.50 4.18 -2.21
CA GLU A 137 -16.45 4.28 -1.11
C GLU A 137 -16.14 3.23 -0.03
N CYS A 138 -15.76 3.73 1.14
CA CYS A 138 -15.56 2.93 2.33
C CYS A 138 -16.81 2.11 2.66
N GLY A 139 -16.63 0.80 2.90
CA GLY A 139 -17.71 -0.07 3.35
C GLY A 139 -18.43 -0.84 2.24
N THR A 140 -18.00 -0.73 0.98
CA THR A 140 -18.36 -1.74 -0.01
C THR A 140 -17.59 -3.03 0.31
N PRO A 141 -18.25 -4.18 0.55
CA PRO A 141 -17.56 -5.45 0.61
C PRO A 141 -16.99 -5.70 -0.78
N VAL A 142 -15.69 -5.48 -0.93
CA VAL A 142 -14.97 -5.85 -2.14
C VAL A 142 -15.14 -7.37 -2.26
N PRO A 143 -15.58 -7.90 -3.40
CA PRO A 143 -15.60 -9.34 -3.60
C PRO A 143 -14.16 -9.81 -3.47
N GLU A 144 -13.85 -10.37 -2.30
CA GLU A 144 -12.62 -11.08 -2.02
C GLU A 144 -12.30 -11.91 -3.26
N PHE A 145 -11.17 -11.60 -3.93
CA PHE A 145 -10.64 -12.49 -4.96
C PHE A 145 -10.70 -13.88 -4.35
N PRO A 146 -11.45 -14.83 -4.96
CA PRO A 146 -11.88 -16.00 -4.22
C PRO A 146 -10.62 -16.68 -3.69
N GLY A 147 -10.45 -16.65 -2.36
CA GLY A 147 -9.31 -17.26 -1.65
C GLY A 147 -9.14 -18.74 -1.97
N PHE A 148 -10.09 -19.29 -2.74
CA PHE A 148 -10.00 -20.50 -3.53
C PHE A 148 -8.73 -20.64 -4.40
N PHE A 149 -8.20 -19.58 -5.03
CA PHE A 149 -6.97 -19.74 -5.84
C PHE A 149 -5.73 -19.98 -4.98
N ILE A 150 -5.60 -19.29 -3.84
CA ILE A 150 -4.49 -19.52 -2.90
C ILE A 150 -4.66 -20.89 -2.22
N GLY A 151 -5.89 -21.27 -1.86
CA GLY A 151 -6.20 -22.59 -1.32
C GLY A 151 -5.85 -23.72 -2.28
N ILE A 152 -6.20 -23.61 -3.57
CA ILE A 152 -5.87 -24.61 -4.59
C ILE A 152 -4.36 -24.70 -4.83
N VAL A 153 -3.64 -23.58 -4.86
CA VAL A 153 -2.18 -23.59 -5.04
C VAL A 153 -1.48 -24.23 -3.85
N MET A 154 -1.90 -23.93 -2.61
CA MET A 154 -1.30 -24.52 -1.41
C MET A 154 -1.59 -26.02 -1.29
N VAL A 155 -2.84 -26.44 -1.58
CA VAL A 155 -3.22 -27.86 -1.59
C VAL A 155 -2.50 -28.61 -2.72
N GLY A 156 -2.42 -28.03 -3.92
CA GLY A 156 -1.68 -28.59 -5.05
C GLY A 156 -0.18 -28.78 -4.76
N CYS A 157 0.46 -27.79 -4.13
CA CYS A 157 1.85 -27.90 -3.68
C CYS A 157 2.04 -29.03 -2.66
N LEU A 158 1.13 -29.18 -1.69
CA LEU A 158 1.19 -30.27 -0.71
C LEU A 158 1.07 -31.65 -1.37
N TYR A 159 0.12 -31.84 -2.30
CA TYR A 159 -0.02 -33.08 -3.05
C TYR A 159 1.20 -33.38 -3.93
N GLY A 160 1.78 -32.36 -4.57
CA GLY A 160 3.02 -32.50 -5.36
C GLY A 160 4.21 -32.97 -4.53
N VAL A 161 4.41 -32.40 -3.34
CA VAL A 161 5.49 -32.79 -2.42
C VAL A 161 5.30 -34.23 -1.92
N VAL A 162 4.08 -34.64 -1.59
CA VAL A 162 3.77 -36.02 -1.17
C VAL A 162 4.02 -37.03 -2.31
N PHE A 163 3.65 -36.69 -3.54
CA PHE A 163 3.89 -37.56 -4.69
C PHE A 163 5.39 -37.75 -4.99
N LEU A 164 6.17 -36.67 -4.90
CA LEU A 164 7.63 -36.72 -5.10
C LEU A 164 8.33 -37.49 -3.96
N ALA A 165 7.89 -37.32 -2.71
CA ALA A 165 8.40 -38.08 -1.57
C ALA A 165 8.12 -39.58 -1.72
N ARG A 166 6.92 -39.96 -2.16
CA ARG A 166 6.53 -41.36 -2.38
C ARG A 166 7.32 -42.02 -3.51
N LYS A 167 7.62 -41.29 -4.60
CA LYS A 167 8.45 -41.80 -5.70
C LYS A 167 9.91 -42.06 -5.29
N LYS A 168 10.43 -41.30 -4.32
CA LYS A 168 11.81 -41.46 -3.81
C LYS A 168 11.96 -42.61 -2.82
N TYR A 169 10.90 -42.94 -2.07
CA TYR A 169 10.91 -44.05 -1.09
C TYR A 169 10.55 -45.43 -1.68
N LEU A 170 10.00 -45.47 -2.90
CA LEU A 170 9.63 -46.72 -3.60
C LEU A 170 10.68 -47.16 -4.63
N ARG A 171 11.94 -46.71 -4.51
CA ARG A 171 13.09 -47.20 -5.27
C ARG A 171 14.12 -47.81 -4.35
#